data_AF-A0A355B0D2-F1
#
_entry.id   AF-A0A355B0D2-F1
#
_cell.length_a   1.000
_cell.length_b   1.000
_cell.length_c   1.000
_cell.angle_alpha   90.00
_cell.angle_beta   90.00
_cell.angle_gamma   90.00
#
_symmetry.space_group_name_H-M   'P 1'
#
loop_
_entity.id
_entity.type
_entity.pdbx_description
1 polymer ?
#
loop_
_entity_poly.entity_id
_entity_poly.type
_entity_poly.pdbx_seq_one_letter_code
_entity_poly.pdbx_strand_id
1 'polypeptide(L)'
;HTTIINERFFQSLPKKYQDLVTGAARTGTVVGRGVGYIAEMSAIGKLKKKGIQVYVPNAEEYEQFRKLGRPPAEKYIRSKIGDEWVDAALKAVA
;
A
#
# COMPACT_ATOMS: atom_id res chain seq x y z
N HIS A 1 -1.89 0.17 5.57
CA HIS A 1 -1.96 -0.32 6.96
C HIS A 1 -1.34 -1.70 7.02
N THR A 2 -0.45 -1.94 7.98
CA THR A 2 0.18 -3.26 8.18
C THR A 2 -0.17 -3.73 9.58
N THR A 3 -0.82 -4.89 9.69
CA THR A 3 -1.12 -5.53 10.96
C THR A 3 0.04 -6.44 11.33
N ILE A 4 0.63 -6.23 12.50
CA ILE A 4 1.78 -6.99 12.98
C ILE A 4 1.43 -7.61 14.33
N ILE A 5 1.83 -8.86 14.53
CA ILE A 5 1.74 -9.58 15.80
C ILE A 5 3.13 -10.10 16.16
N ASN A 6 3.44 -10.21 17.46
CA ASN A 6 4.68 -10.83 17.89
C ASN A 6 4.71 -12.31 17.46
N GLU A 7 5.77 -12.72 16.76
CA GLU A 7 5.88 -14.07 16.19
C GLU A 7 5.87 -15.16 17.26
N ARG A 8 6.63 -14.99 18.35
CA ARG A 8 6.68 -15.98 19.43
C ARG A 8 5.31 -16.19 20.07
N PHE A 9 4.59 -15.10 20.29
CA PHE A 9 3.23 -15.17 20.81
C PHE A 9 2.29 -15.86 19.83
N PHE A 10 2.31 -15.49 18.54
CA PHE A 10 1.46 -16.12 17.53
C PHE A 10 1.70 -17.63 17.45
N GLN A 11 2.97 -18.06 17.44
CA GLN A 11 3.33 -19.47 17.42
C GLN A 11 2.97 -20.21 18.72
N SER A 12 2.92 -19.51 19.87
CA SER A 12 2.46 -20.13 21.13
C SER A 12 0.95 -20.41 21.16
N LEU A 13 0.17 -19.83 20.24
CA LEU A 13 -1.26 -20.07 20.18
C LEU A 13 -1.56 -21.46 19.60
N PRO A 14 -2.55 -22.19 20.15
CA PRO A 14 -3.14 -23.34 19.47
C PRO A 14 -3.59 -22.99 18.04
N LYS A 15 -3.47 -23.95 17.10
CA LYS A 15 -3.79 -23.77 15.68
C LYS A 15 -5.14 -23.09 15.42
N LYS A 16 -6.18 -23.46 16.16
CA LYS A 16 -7.51 -22.83 16.06
C LYS A 16 -7.49 -21.30 16.27
N TYR A 17 -6.64 -20.82 17.17
CA TYR A 17 -6.50 -19.40 17.45
C TYR A 17 -5.58 -18.70 16.46
N GLN A 18 -4.55 -19.38 15.95
CA GLN A 18 -3.78 -18.88 14.81
C GLN A 18 -4.68 -18.62 13.61
N ASP A 19 -5.54 -19.59 13.27
CA ASP A 19 -6.50 -19.47 12.16
C ASP A 19 -7.49 -18.32 12.37
N LEU A 20 -8.01 -18.16 13.58
CA LEU A 20 -8.88 -17.03 13.92
C LEU A 20 -8.16 -15.69 13.78
N VAL A 21 -6.92 -15.57 14.26
CA VAL A 21 -6.12 -14.35 14.14
C VAL A 21 -5.87 -14.02 12.67
N THR A 22 -5.46 -15.01 11.85
CA THR A 22 -5.23 -14.82 10.42
C THR A 22 -6.51 -14.43 9.67
N GLY A 23 -7.64 -15.08 9.98
CA GLY A 23 -8.94 -14.78 9.39
C GLY A 23 -9.43 -13.37 9.75
N ALA A 24 -9.27 -12.97 11.02
CA ALA A 24 -9.58 -11.63 11.49
C ALA A 24 -8.68 -10.58 10.82
N ALA A 25 -7.37 -10.85 10.69
CA ALA A 25 -6.44 -9.95 10.01
C ALA A 25 -6.81 -9.73 8.53
N ARG A 26 -7.22 -10.80 7.82
CA ARG A 26 -7.72 -10.70 6.44
C ARG A 26 -8.98 -9.85 6.36
N THR A 27 -9.96 -10.11 7.23
CA THR A 27 -11.22 -9.34 7.28
C THR A 27 -10.95 -7.87 7.58
N GLY A 28 -10.14 -7.59 8.60
CA GLY A 28 -9.74 -6.23 8.97
C GLY A 28 -9.01 -5.51 7.83
N THR A 29 -8.18 -6.22 7.06
CA THR A 29 -7.50 -5.64 5.89
C THR A 29 -8.50 -5.20 4.82
N VAL A 30 -9.50 -6.02 4.52
CA VAL A 30 -10.53 -5.69 3.52
C VAL A 30 -11.38 -4.50 3.98
N VAL A 31 -11.85 -4.53 5.22
CA VAL A 31 -12.63 -3.42 5.81
C VAL A 31 -11.81 -2.13 5.84
N GLY A 32 -10.56 -2.21 6.28
CA GLY A 32 -9.65 -1.06 6.34
C GLY A 32 -9.39 -0.44 4.97
N ARG A 33 -9.23 -1.25 3.90
CA ARG A 33 -9.13 -0.75 2.52
C ARG A 33 -10.38 0.01 2.09
N GLY A 34 -11.57 -0.51 2.41
CA GLY A 34 -12.83 0.16 2.12
C GLY A 34 -12.98 1.51 2.83
N VAL A 35 -12.66 1.56 4.12
CA VAL A 35 -12.69 2.80 4.90
C VAL A 35 -11.68 3.81 4.36
N GLY A 36 -10.46 3.38 4.05
CA GLY A 36 -9.43 4.23 3.45
C GLY A 36 -9.89 4.87 2.14
N TYR A 37 -10.46 4.06 1.23
CA TYR A 37 -10.99 4.55 -0.03
C TYR A 37 -12.09 5.62 0.15
N ILE A 38 -13.07 5.37 1.04
CA ILE A 38 -14.14 6.34 1.34
C ILE A 38 -13.57 7.64 1.93
N ALA A 39 -12.55 7.52 2.80
CA ALA A 39 -11.89 8.67 3.41
C ALA A 39 -11.15 9.51 2.37
N GLU A 40 -10.40 8.89 1.46
CA GLU A 40 -9.68 9.55 0.36
C GLU A 40 -10.65 10.29 -0.59
N MET A 41 -11.72 9.61 -1.01
CA MET A 41 -12.76 10.21 -1.86
C MET A 41 -13.40 11.44 -1.20
N SER A 42 -13.65 11.37 0.11
CA SER A 42 -14.21 12.48 0.88
C SER A 42 -13.19 13.61 1.10
N ALA A 43 -11.89 13.30 1.15
CA ALA A 43 -10.84 14.26 1.47
C ALA A 43 -10.73 15.35 0.39
N ILE A 44 -10.78 14.99 -0.89
CA ILE A 44 -10.70 15.96 -2.01
C ILE A 44 -11.79 17.02 -1.89
N GLY A 45 -13.03 16.60 -1.61
CA GLY A 45 -14.15 17.54 -1.42
C GLY A 45 -13.95 18.45 -0.21
N LYS A 46 -13.42 17.92 0.90
CA LYS A 46 -13.10 18.72 2.10
C LYS A 46 -12.00 19.74 1.84
N LEU A 47 -10.96 19.38 1.08
CA LEU A 47 -9.87 20.28 0.71
C LEU A 47 -10.40 21.44 -0.15
N LYS A 48 -11.20 21.12 -1.18
CA LYS A 48 -11.86 22.15 -2.02
C LYS A 48 -12.74 23.10 -1.22
N LYS A 49 -13.55 22.58 -0.28
CA LYS A 49 -14.38 23.41 0.63
C LYS A 49 -13.57 24.34 1.52
N LYS A 50 -12.33 23.98 1.85
CA LYS A 50 -11.38 24.83 2.59
C LYS A 50 -10.63 25.82 1.70
N GLY A 51 -10.99 25.93 0.43
CA GLY A 51 -10.35 26.83 -0.53
C GLY A 51 -9.05 26.30 -1.15
N ILE A 52 -8.71 25.02 -0.95
CA ILE A 52 -7.52 24.43 -1.57
C ILE A 52 -7.81 24.09 -3.03
N GLN A 53 -6.98 24.62 -3.93
CA GLN A 53 -7.00 24.23 -5.34
C GLN A 53 -6.41 22.83 -5.50
N VAL A 54 -7.22 21.91 -6.05
CA VAL A 54 -6.79 20.54 -6.33
C VAL A 54 -6.56 20.40 -7.83
N TYR A 55 -5.33 20.13 -8.22
CA TYR A 55 -4.94 19.80 -9.58
C TYR A 55 -4.79 18.29 -9.76
N VAL A 56 -5.35 17.75 -10.84
CA VAL A 56 -5.18 16.34 -11.23
C VAL A 56 -4.37 16.34 -12.53
N PRO A 57 -3.13 15.82 -12.52
CA PRO A 57 -2.33 15.73 -13.73
C PRO A 57 -3.06 14.99 -14.84
N ASN A 58 -2.89 15.44 -16.08
CA ASN A 58 -3.41 14.74 -17.24
C ASN A 58 -2.56 13.48 -17.54
N ALA A 59 -2.97 12.70 -18.54
CA ALA A 59 -2.28 11.46 -18.90
C ALA A 59 -0.82 11.68 -19.33
N GLU A 60 -0.53 12.77 -20.04
CA GLU A 60 0.81 13.10 -20.53
C GLU A 60 1.74 13.49 -19.37
N GLU A 61 1.27 14.34 -18.46
CA GLU A 61 2.00 14.77 -17.27
C GLU A 61 2.22 13.59 -16.32
N TYR A 62 1.20 12.75 -16.10
CA TYR A 62 1.34 11.54 -15.31
C TYR A 62 2.43 10.63 -15.90
N GLU A 63 2.50 10.54 -17.23
CA GLU A 63 3.51 9.74 -17.90
C GLU A 63 4.92 10.35 -17.81
N GLN A 64 5.03 11.68 -17.79
CA GLN A 64 6.29 12.36 -17.47
C GLN A 64 6.75 12.02 -16.04
N PHE A 65 5.87 12.10 -15.05
CA PHE A 65 6.18 11.68 -13.67
C PHE A 65 6.62 10.22 -13.62
N ARG A 66 5.91 9.32 -14.31
CA ARG A 66 6.23 7.90 -14.34
C ARG A 66 7.63 7.65 -14.93
N LYS A 67 7.94 8.25 -16.08
CA LYS A 67 9.22 8.11 -16.77
C LYS A 67 10.40 8.65 -15.97
N LEU A 68 10.22 9.79 -15.30
CA LEU A 68 11.28 10.44 -14.52
C LEU A 68 11.44 9.83 -13.13
N GLY A 69 10.34 9.44 -12.48
CA GLY A 69 10.33 9.00 -11.09
C GLY A 69 10.68 7.52 -10.91
N ARG A 70 10.23 6.64 -11.82
CA ARG A 70 10.43 5.18 -11.64
C ARG A 70 11.90 4.77 -11.67
N PRO A 71 12.74 5.19 -12.65
CA PRO A 71 14.12 4.74 -12.72
C PRO A 71 14.98 5.05 -11.47
N PRO A 72 14.99 6.29 -10.93
CA PRO A 72 15.77 6.58 -9.72
C PRO A 72 15.19 5.90 -8.47
N ALA A 73 13.87 5.77 -8.36
CA ALA A 73 13.25 5.05 -7.25
C ALA A 73 13.61 3.56 -7.27
N GLU A 74 13.53 2.93 -8.44
CA GLU A 74 13.90 1.53 -8.61
C GLU A 74 15.39 1.30 -8.34
N LYS A 75 16.27 2.15 -8.88
CA LYS A 75 17.72 2.10 -8.57
C LYS A 75 17.98 2.20 -7.07
N TYR A 76 17.31 3.12 -6.38
CA TYR A 76 17.45 3.27 -4.93
C TYR A 76 16.98 2.02 -4.19
N ILE A 77 15.80 1.48 -4.53
CA ILE A 77 15.26 0.29 -3.87
C ILE A 77 16.16 -0.93 -4.13
N ARG A 78 16.60 -1.15 -5.38
CA ARG A 78 17.57 -2.21 -5.74
C ARG A 78 18.84 -2.10 -4.90
N SER A 79 19.35 -0.89 -4.65
CA SER A 79 20.52 -0.69 -3.78
C SER A 79 20.29 -1.08 -2.31
N LYS A 80 19.04 -1.17 -1.85
CA LYS A 80 18.68 -1.50 -0.48
C LYS A 80 18.32 -2.97 -0.29
N ILE A 81 17.64 -3.57 -1.25
CA ILE A 81 17.09 -4.92 -1.12
C ILE A 81 17.57 -5.91 -2.19
N GLY A 82 18.38 -5.47 -3.15
CA GLY A 82 18.91 -6.31 -4.23
C GLY A 82 17.93 -6.50 -5.39
N ASP A 83 18.45 -7.01 -6.51
CA ASP A 83 17.69 -7.18 -7.74
C ASP A 83 16.64 -8.30 -7.65
N GLU A 84 16.97 -9.40 -6.98
CA GLU A 84 16.09 -10.56 -6.81
C GLU A 84 14.69 -10.17 -6.26
N TRP A 85 14.66 -9.38 -5.18
CA TRP A 85 13.41 -8.99 -4.54
C TRP A 85 12.62 -7.96 -5.36
N VAL A 86 13.31 -7.06 -6.06
CA VAL A 86 12.66 -6.06 -6.92
C VAL A 86 12.06 -6.75 -8.16
N ASP A 87 12.82 -7.65 -8.78
CA ASP A 87 12.36 -8.39 -9.95
C ASP A 87 11.19 -9.31 -9.61
N ALA A 88 11.24 -10.00 -8.46
CA ALA A 88 10.11 -10.80 -7.97
C ALA A 88 8.85 -9.97 -7.76
N ALA A 89 8.98 -8.78 -7.14
CA ALA A 89 7.85 -7.88 -6.92
C ALA A 89 7.27 -7.35 -8.23
N LEU A 90 8.12 -6.92 -9.17
CA LEU A 90 7.68 -6.43 -10.49
C LEU A 90 7.00 -7.54 -11.30
N LYS A 91 7.52 -8.76 -11.26
CA LYS A 91 6.91 -9.91 -11.92
C LYS A 91 5.54 -10.28 -11.34
N ALA A 92 5.34 -10.10 -10.03
CA ALA A 92 4.07 -10.40 -9.37
C ALA A 92 2.93 -9.42 -9.75
N VAL A 93 3.26 -8.27 -10.35
CA VAL A 93 2.30 -7.22 -10.75
C VAL A 93 2.31 -6.92 -12.25
N ALA A 94 3.14 -7.64 -13.01
CA ALA A 94 3.17 -7.59 -14.48
C ALA A 94 1.99 -8.38 -15.06
#